data_AF-A0A529PV13-F1
#
_entry.id   AF-A0A529PV13-F1
#
_cell.length_a   1.000
_cell.length_b   1.000
_cell.length_c   1.000
_cell.angle_alpha   90.00
_cell.angle_beta   90.00
_cell.angle_gamma   90.00
#
_symmetry.space_group_name_H-M   'P 1'
#
loop_
_entity.id
_entity.type
_entity.pdbx_description
1 polymer ?
#
loop_
_entity_poly.entity_id
_entity_poly.type
_entity_poly.pdbx_seq_one_letter_code
_entity_poly.pdbx_strand_id
1 'polypeptide(L)'
;GAVYYFAPDWKEEHVHHHLRQASGILQADGYKGYGKLYEPGSDGTSRFREASCWAHWRRDFHDLWTSNKSEIAREALDRIGALYD
;
A
#
# COMPACT_ATOMS: atom_id res chain seq x y z
N GLY A 1 10.22 15.07 4.84
CA GLY A 1 10.10 15.69 3.50
C GLY A 1 9.22 14.81 2.62
N ALA A 2 8.79 15.30 1.47
CA ALA A 2 8.05 14.52 0.47
C ALA A 2 8.86 14.47 -0.83
N VAL A 3 8.77 13.35 -1.56
CA VAL A 3 9.38 13.17 -2.88
C VAL A 3 8.27 12.84 -3.86
N TYR A 4 8.34 13.42 -5.06
CA TYR A 4 7.40 13.16 -6.14
C TYR A 4 8.16 12.64 -7.35
N TYR A 5 7.64 11.58 -7.97
CA TYR A 5 8.17 11.00 -9.21
C TYR A 5 7.00 10.77 -10.18
N PHE A 6 7.06 11.42 -11.33
CA PHE A 6 6.06 11.26 -12.38
C PHE A 6 6.41 10.09 -13.30
N ALA A 7 5.40 9.30 -13.66
CA ALA A 7 5.47 8.27 -14.70
C ALA A 7 4.36 8.51 -15.73
N PRO A 8 4.66 8.45 -17.04
CA PRO A 8 3.67 8.72 -18.09
C PRO A 8 2.67 7.58 -18.31
N ASP A 9 2.96 6.38 -17.80
CA ASP A 9 2.08 5.23 -17.84
C ASP A 9 2.15 4.43 -16.52
N TRP A 10 1.36 3.36 -16.44
CA TRP A 10 1.22 2.50 -15.26
C TRP A 10 2.06 1.22 -15.35
N LYS A 11 3.20 1.24 -16.04
CA LYS A 11 4.08 0.07 -16.05
C LYS A 11 4.95 -0.01 -14.79
N GLU A 12 5.24 -1.24 -14.38
CA GLU A 12 5.92 -1.54 -13.13
C GLU A 12 7.39 -1.08 -13.11
N GLU A 13 8.04 -0.94 -14.28
CA GLU A 13 9.45 -0.56 -14.35
C GLU A 13 9.67 0.84 -13.76
N HIS A 14 8.66 1.71 -13.82
CA HIS A 14 8.72 3.03 -13.20
C HIS A 14 8.88 2.95 -11.69
N VAL A 15 8.10 2.10 -11.02
CA VAL A 15 8.17 1.97 -9.56
C VAL A 15 9.38 1.16 -9.12
N HIS A 16 9.81 0.19 -9.92
CA HIS A 16 11.06 -0.54 -9.68
C HIS A 16 12.27 0.40 -9.77
N HIS A 17 12.31 1.25 -10.81
CA HIS A 17 13.38 2.23 -10.97
C HIS A 17 13.38 3.27 -9.84
N HIS A 18 12.22 3.81 -9.48
CA HIS A 18 12.07 4.80 -8.41
C HIS A 18 12.55 4.24 -7.08
N LEU A 19 12.14 3.01 -6.75
CA LEU A 19 12.46 2.39 -5.47
C LEU A 19 13.78 1.62 -5.48
N ARG A 20 14.56 1.56 -6.58
CA ARG A 20 15.71 0.63 -6.76
C ARG A 20 16.80 0.67 -5.69
N GLN A 21 16.90 1.75 -4.90
CA GLN A 21 17.89 1.88 -3.82
C GLN A 21 17.26 1.88 -2.40
N ALA A 22 15.95 1.64 -2.29
CA ALA A 22 15.24 1.55 -1.02
C ALA A 22 15.07 0.08 -0.56
N SER A 23 14.79 -0.11 0.72
CA SER A 23 14.46 -1.40 1.35
C SER A 23 13.65 -1.16 2.62
N GLY A 24 13.07 -2.22 3.22
CA GLY A 24 12.34 -2.15 4.48
C GLY A 24 10.86 -2.51 4.36
N ILE A 25 9.98 -1.75 5.01
CA ILE A 25 8.52 -1.93 4.87
C ILE A 25 8.02 -1.00 3.78
N LEU A 26 7.42 -1.56 2.74
CA LEU A 26 6.75 -0.78 1.70
C LEU A 26 5.25 -0.78 1.98
N GLN A 27 4.77 0.32 2.56
CA GLN A 27 3.34 0.55 2.76
C GLN A 27 2.75 1.21 1.51
N ALA A 28 2.00 0.44 0.72
CA ALA A 28 1.51 0.88 -0.59
C ALA A 28 0.02 0.55 -0.81
N ASP A 29 -0.56 1.11 -1.86
CA ASP A 29 -1.88 0.69 -2.33
C ASP A 29 -1.82 -0.68 -3.03
N GLY A 30 -2.98 -1.20 -3.44
CA GLY A 30 -3.10 -2.50 -4.11
C GLY A 30 -2.63 -2.52 -5.58
N TYR A 31 -1.79 -1.58 -6.02
CA TYR A 31 -1.27 -1.55 -7.38
C TYR A 31 -0.35 -2.75 -7.66
N LYS A 32 -0.65 -3.49 -8.72
CA LYS A 32 0.03 -4.75 -9.05
C LYS A 32 1.53 -4.60 -9.36
N GLY A 33 1.98 -3.42 -9.79
CA GLY A 33 3.39 -3.20 -10.14
C GLY A 33 4.37 -3.31 -8.96
N TYR A 34 3.86 -3.32 -7.72
CA TYR A 34 4.69 -3.60 -6.54
C TYR A 34 5.03 -5.08 -6.35
N GLY A 35 4.31 -6.02 -6.99
CA GLY A 35 4.40 -7.45 -6.65
C GLY A 35 5.82 -8.02 -6.64
N LYS A 36 6.60 -7.77 -7.70
CA LYS A 36 8.00 -8.21 -7.81
C LYS A 36 8.93 -7.58 -6.77
N LEU A 37 8.55 -6.46 -6.16
CA LEU A 37 9.36 -5.81 -5.12
C LEU A 37 9.32 -6.56 -3.78
N TYR A 38 8.33 -7.43 -3.59
CA TYR A 38 8.19 -8.26 -2.39
C TYR A 38 8.86 -9.63 -2.53
N GLU A 39 9.14 -10.06 -3.77
CA GLU A 39 9.80 -11.33 -4.05
C GLU A 39 11.22 -11.35 -3.45
N PRO A 40 11.65 -12.48 -2.86
CA PRO A 40 13.02 -12.65 -2.42
C PRO A 40 14.03 -12.54 -3.58
N GLY A 41 15.18 -11.95 -3.31
CA GLY A 41 16.32 -11.97 -4.22
C GLY A 41 16.97 -13.36 -4.33
N SER A 42 18.03 -13.47 -5.13
CA SER A 42 18.77 -14.73 -5.33
C SER A 42 19.40 -15.28 -4.05
N ASP A 43 19.64 -14.44 -3.04
CA ASP A 43 20.13 -14.82 -1.72
C ASP A 43 19.02 -15.21 -0.74
N GLY A 44 17.77 -15.25 -1.20
CA GLY A 44 16.58 -15.56 -0.40
C GLY A 44 16.12 -14.39 0.49
N THR A 45 16.73 -13.22 0.40
CA THR A 45 16.34 -12.05 1.19
C THR A 45 15.33 -11.19 0.44
N SER A 46 14.19 -10.90 1.07
CA SER A 46 13.23 -9.92 0.55
C SER A 46 13.72 -8.51 0.84
N ARG A 47 13.79 -7.69 -0.21
CA ARG A 47 14.14 -6.28 -0.06
C ARG A 47 13.05 -5.48 0.64
N PHE A 48 11.80 -5.81 0.34
CA PHE A 48 10.65 -5.22 1.00
C PHE A 48 9.77 -6.26 1.68
N ARG A 49 9.27 -5.88 2.84
CA ARG A 49 8.10 -6.49 3.45
C ARG A 49 6.88 -5.69 3.02
N GLU A 50 5.89 -6.39 2.48
CA GLU A 50 4.62 -5.78 2.09
C GLU A 50 3.85 -5.28 3.32
N ALA A 51 3.31 -4.07 3.21
CA ALA A 51 2.29 -3.55 4.10
C ALA A 51 1.19 -2.87 3.29
N SER A 52 -0.05 -3.17 3.63
CA SER A 52 -1.20 -2.50 3.03
C SER A 52 -1.36 -1.06 3.54
N CYS A 53 -1.65 -0.11 2.67
CA CYS A 53 -1.84 1.28 3.04
C CYS A 53 -3.18 1.53 3.76
N TRP A 54 -3.11 1.89 5.04
CA TRP A 54 -4.27 2.20 5.88
C TRP A 54 -5.19 3.28 5.30
N ALA A 55 -4.64 4.30 4.63
CA ALA A 55 -5.44 5.35 4.01
C ALA A 55 -6.32 4.82 2.86
N HIS A 56 -5.85 3.82 2.11
CA HIS A 56 -6.64 3.18 1.06
C HIS A 56 -7.69 2.25 1.64
N TRP A 57 -7.31 1.41 2.61
CA TRP A 57 -8.27 0.55 3.31
C TRP A 57 -9.39 1.33 4.00
N ARG A 58 -9.06 2.46 4.64
CA ARG A 58 -10.05 3.35 5.24
C ARG A 58 -11.07 3.84 4.21
N ARG A 59 -10.66 4.13 2.98
CA ARG A 59 -11.57 4.56 1.91
C ARG A 59 -12.53 3.44 1.53
N ASP A 60 -12.03 2.23 1.31
CA ASP A 60 -12.86 1.09 0.91
C ASP A 60 -13.90 0.74 2.00
N PHE A 61 -13.50 0.74 3.28
CA PHE A 61 -14.45 0.53 4.38
C PHE A 61 -15.44 1.69 4.52
N HIS A 62 -15.01 2.92 4.23
CA HIS A 62 -15.92 4.07 4.23
C HIS A 62 -17.00 3.93 3.15
N ASP A 63 -16.64 3.47 1.96
CA ASP A 63 -17.58 3.25 0.85
C ASP A 63 -18.56 2.12 1.18
N LEU A 64 -18.09 1.03 1.79
CA LEU A 64 -18.95 -0.04 2.30
C LEU A 64 -19.92 0.46 3.36
N TRP A 65 -19.42 1.17 4.39
CA TRP A 65 -20.29 1.76 5.42
C TRP A 65 -21.34 2.72 4.84
N THR A 66 -20.94 3.53 3.87
CA THR A 66 -21.84 4.51 3.24
C THR A 66 -22.92 3.83 2.42
N SER A 67 -22.59 2.74 1.71
CA SER A 67 -23.52 2.03 0.83
C SER A 67 -24.55 1.18 1.59
N ASN A 68 -24.17 0.51 2.67
CA ASN A 68 -25.04 -0.50 3.31
C ASN A 68 -25.03 -0.51 4.85
N LYS A 69 -24.35 0.44 5.50
CA LYS A 69 -24.22 0.51 6.95
C LYS A 69 -23.67 -0.79 7.58
N SER A 70 -22.71 -1.45 6.91
CA SER A 70 -22.02 -2.62 7.45
C SER A 70 -21.32 -2.32 8.78
N GLU A 71 -21.76 -2.98 9.85
CA GLU A 71 -21.16 -2.84 11.19
C GLU A 71 -19.68 -3.25 11.20
N ILE A 72 -19.30 -4.27 10.42
CA ILE A 72 -17.89 -4.68 10.25
C ILE A 72 -17.07 -3.56 9.63
N ALA A 73 -17.62 -2.83 8.64
CA ALA A 73 -16.94 -1.70 8.04
C ALA A 73 -16.80 -0.53 9.03
N ARG A 74 -17.81 -0.29 9.88
CA ARG A 74 -17.73 0.69 10.97
C ARG A 74 -16.60 0.35 11.94
N GLU A 75 -16.55 -0.89 12.41
CA GLU A 75 -15.51 -1.37 13.32
C GLU A 75 -14.11 -1.22 12.70
N ALA A 76 -13.96 -1.61 11.42
CA ALA A 76 -12.69 -1.47 10.71
C ALA A 76 -12.23 -0.01 10.64
N LEU A 77 -13.13 0.93 10.33
CA LEU A 77 -12.83 2.35 10.31
C LEU A 77 -12.40 2.88 11.68
N ASP A 78 -13.03 2.42 12.76
CA ASP A 78 -12.73 2.87 14.12
C ASP A 78 -11.35 2.34 14.56
N ARG A 79 -11.05 1.07 14.26
CA ARG A 79 -9.73 0.45 14.50
C ARG A 79 -8.61 1.11 13.69
N ILE A 80 -8.86 1.44 12.43
CA ILE A 80 -7.90 2.17 11.60
C ILE A 80 -7.70 3.58 12.13
N GLY A 81 -8.77 4.25 12.58
CA GLY A 81 -8.71 5.58 13.19
C GLY A 81 -7.74 5.64 14.36
N ALA A 82 -7.81 4.66 15.27
CA ALA A 82 -6.95 4.56 16.45
C ALA A 82 -5.44 4.41 16.14
N LEU A 83 -5.05 4.14 14.88
CA LEU A 83 -3.63 4.13 14.47
C LEU A 83 -3.06 5.54 14.25
N TYR A 84 -3.92 6.56 14.17
CA TYR A 84 -3.56 7.95 13.87
C TYR A 84 -3.77 8.91 15.05
N ASP A 85 -4.37 8.41 16.13
CA ASP A 85 -4.58 9.14 17.40
C ASP A 85 -3.32 9.07 18.28
#